data_AF-A0A9D3T2W9-F1
#
_entry.id   AF-A0A9D3T2W9-F1
#
_cell.length_a   1.000
_cell.length_b   1.000
_cell.length_c   1.000
_cell.angle_alpha   90.00
_cell.angle_beta   90.00
_cell.angle_gamma   90.00
#
_symmetry.space_group_name_H-M   'P 1'
#
loop_
_entity.id
_entity.type
_entity.pdbx_description
1 polymer ?
#
loop_
_entity_poly.entity_id
_entity_poly.type
_entity_poly.pdbx_seq_one_letter_code
_entity_poly.pdbx_strand_id
1 'polypeptide(L)'
;MINEEYGNFFCYNQSASLPTERKKEQRSKHDKRDPALSLLESHCSRKTALLPRDTVTVIGTMMRTRPLLAVLLQFLCSCQAAPRYSNGFFYHDIMNGNGNGEIYFNGVRLYVETTDTVVSAVRGSNVTLPCHYRYEPRLSAPRRTRVKWSWLPSVGGHETEVIVGIGNRHRSYGDFKGRVHLRQEFPGEVSLVIADLHLNDTGRYRCEVIDGLEDESASVDLELRGVVFPYQLPRGRYHMNFLSAQRACEEQDSALATFEQLFSAWEEGLDWCNAGWLADGTVQYPIILPRKPCGGLGVAPGVRSYGARHRQLHLYDAFCFSSSLRGSVYFLQHPLKLNFTEAVRACEQDGAQIAKVGQLYAAWRFMGLDQCDAGWLADGSLRYPIAVPRPNCGPHEPGVRSFGFPAQSQKYGVYCYGPR
;
A
#
# COMPACT_ATOMS: atom_id res chain seq x y z
N MET A 1 49.94 17.91 12.11
CA MET A 1 49.22 18.71 11.10
C MET A 1 47.80 18.16 11.10
N ILE A 2 46.77 18.82 11.65
CA ILE A 2 46.34 20.24 11.53
C ILE A 2 45.89 20.49 10.08
N ASN A 3 44.62 20.80 9.77
CA ASN A 3 43.45 20.97 10.66
C ASN A 3 42.11 20.63 9.95
N GLU A 4 41.01 20.69 10.72
CA GLU A 4 39.62 20.74 10.24
C GLU A 4 39.35 22.02 9.41
N GLU A 5 38.33 22.00 8.54
CA GLU A 5 37.68 23.22 8.02
C GLU A 5 36.17 23.21 8.31
N TYR A 6 35.67 24.30 8.90
CA TYR A 6 34.25 24.61 9.08
C TYR A 6 33.84 25.76 8.15
N GLY A 7 32.84 25.56 7.31
CA GLY A 7 32.32 26.59 6.40
C GLY A 7 31.09 27.31 6.94
N ASN A 8 31.28 28.37 7.73
CA ASN A 8 30.22 29.35 8.04
C ASN A 8 30.21 30.47 6.98
N PHE A 9 29.03 30.91 6.54
CA PHE A 9 28.89 32.18 5.80
C PHE A 9 27.74 33.03 6.34
N PHE A 10 27.98 34.34 6.43
CA PHE A 10 27.11 35.32 7.06
C PHE A 10 26.12 35.95 6.08
N CYS A 11 24.93 36.30 6.57
CA CYS A 11 24.02 37.20 5.87
C CYS A 11 24.55 38.64 5.91
N TYR A 12 24.70 39.28 4.75
CA TYR A 12 24.85 40.73 4.67
C TYR A 12 23.49 41.41 4.65
N ASN A 13 23.42 42.63 5.18
CA ASN A 13 22.21 43.45 5.26
C ASN A 13 22.55 44.88 4.79
N GLN A 14 21.74 45.48 3.92
CA GLN A 14 21.95 46.86 3.45
C GLN A 14 20.62 47.52 3.05
N SER A 15 20.48 48.81 3.37
CA SER A 15 19.19 49.51 3.37
C SER A 15 19.31 50.98 2.96
N ALA A 16 18.60 51.38 1.89
CA ALA A 16 18.28 52.75 1.46
C ALA A 16 17.43 52.68 0.18
N SER A 17 16.59 53.65 -0.21
CA SER A 17 15.88 54.72 0.53
C SER A 17 14.74 55.28 -0.37
N LEU A 18 13.83 56.07 0.19
CA LEU A 18 12.69 56.68 -0.54
C LEU A 18 13.12 57.76 -1.56
N PRO A 19 12.21 58.18 -2.46
CA PRO A 19 11.60 59.50 -2.21
C PRO A 19 10.06 59.57 -2.35
N THR A 20 9.53 60.66 -1.80
CA THR A 20 8.13 61.15 -1.83
C THR A 20 7.86 61.95 -3.15
N GLU A 21 6.72 62.61 -3.45
CA GLU A 21 5.48 62.97 -2.75
C GLU A 21 4.37 63.36 -3.76
N ARG A 22 3.07 63.19 -3.43
CA ARG A 22 2.06 64.27 -3.60
C ARG A 22 0.72 64.03 -2.87
N LYS A 23 -0.04 65.12 -2.66
CA LYS A 23 -1.21 65.22 -1.77
C LYS A 23 -2.50 65.65 -2.50
N LYS A 24 -3.67 65.20 -2.01
CA LYS A 24 -4.91 65.96 -1.67
C LYS A 24 -6.07 64.96 -1.50
N GLU A 25 -6.87 64.88 -0.43
CA GLU A 25 -7.48 65.84 0.52
C GLU A 25 -8.93 66.24 0.15
N GLN A 26 -9.89 65.72 0.93
CA GLN A 26 -11.12 66.41 1.34
C GLN A 26 -11.60 65.86 2.71
N ARG A 27 -12.57 66.53 3.37
CA ARG A 27 -12.60 66.68 4.84
C ARG A 27 -14.02 66.87 5.41
N SER A 28 -14.18 66.76 6.75
CA SER A 28 -15.33 67.17 7.61
C SER A 28 -16.38 66.05 7.83
N LYS A 29 -17.04 65.81 8.98
CA LYS A 29 -17.02 66.23 10.41
C LYS A 29 -17.91 65.20 11.19
N HIS A 30 -18.04 65.06 12.52
CA HIS A 30 -17.53 65.65 13.79
C HIS A 30 -17.85 64.63 14.94
N ASP A 31 -17.42 64.74 16.22
CA ASP A 31 -16.44 65.61 16.89
C ASP A 31 -15.59 64.84 17.94
N LYS A 32 -16.00 64.88 19.22
CA LYS A 32 -15.26 64.51 20.46
C LYS A 32 -16.29 64.06 21.54
N ARG A 33 -15.94 63.49 22.71
CA ARG A 33 -14.73 63.71 23.53
C ARG A 33 -14.47 62.58 24.57
N ASP A 34 -13.20 62.24 24.75
CA ASP A 34 -12.57 61.47 25.84
C ASP A 34 -12.62 62.25 27.20
N PRO A 35 -12.04 61.82 28.35
CA PRO A 35 -11.06 60.74 28.64
C PRO A 35 -11.42 59.88 29.88
N ALA A 36 -10.58 59.06 30.54
CA ALA A 36 -9.13 58.77 30.55
C ALA A 36 -8.90 57.26 30.85
N LEU A 37 -7.87 56.56 30.33
CA LEU A 37 -6.45 56.49 30.81
C LEU A 37 -6.29 56.25 32.34
N SER A 38 -5.39 55.37 32.84
CA SER A 38 -4.43 54.46 32.17
C SER A 38 -3.58 53.63 33.17
N LEU A 39 -3.09 52.44 32.76
CA LEU A 39 -1.81 51.81 33.19
C LEU A 39 -1.71 51.40 34.71
N LEU A 40 -0.76 50.60 35.22
CA LEU A 40 0.40 49.87 34.67
C LEU A 40 0.67 48.55 35.46
N GLU A 41 1.46 47.69 34.85
CA GLU A 41 2.11 46.41 35.23
C GLU A 41 2.52 46.07 36.69
N SER A 42 2.37 44.76 37.00
CA SER A 42 3.42 43.81 37.48
C SER A 42 3.67 43.42 38.95
N HIS A 43 4.32 42.25 39.03
CA HIS A 43 5.11 41.65 40.12
C HIS A 43 4.43 40.94 41.31
N CYS A 44 5.24 40.16 42.01
CA CYS A 44 4.85 38.95 42.75
C CYS A 44 5.74 38.75 43.98
N SER A 45 5.17 38.32 45.12
CA SER A 45 5.95 37.66 46.18
C SER A 45 5.14 36.87 47.22
N ARG A 46 5.86 35.89 47.78
CA ARG A 46 5.58 34.98 48.89
C ARG A 46 4.73 35.54 50.05
N LYS A 47 4.01 34.62 50.71
CA LYS A 47 3.96 34.56 52.19
C LYS A 47 4.27 33.15 52.69
N THR A 48 4.88 33.08 53.87
CA THR A 48 5.23 31.85 54.60
C THR A 48 4.43 31.81 55.91
N ALA A 49 4.05 30.61 56.38
CA ALA A 49 3.45 30.40 57.70
C ALA A 49 3.98 29.09 58.32
N LEU A 50 3.86 28.92 59.64
CA LEU A 50 4.63 27.93 60.41
C LEU A 50 3.85 26.65 60.78
N LEU A 51 4.64 25.65 61.19
CA LEU A 51 4.26 24.40 61.85
C LEU A 51 3.57 24.63 63.21
N PRO A 52 2.93 23.58 63.78
CA PRO A 52 3.64 22.85 64.84
C PRO A 52 3.85 21.36 64.54
N ARG A 53 4.49 20.65 65.49
CA ARG A 53 4.94 19.24 65.39
C ARG A 53 3.92 18.29 66.02
N ASP A 54 4.03 17.01 65.67
CA ASP A 54 4.18 15.95 66.68
C ASP A 54 4.94 14.73 66.11
N THR A 55 5.39 13.81 66.96
CA THR A 55 6.44 12.81 66.63
C THR A 55 6.04 11.36 66.87
N VAL A 56 6.37 10.46 65.93
CA VAL A 56 6.66 9.04 66.21
C VAL A 56 7.86 8.61 65.35
N THR A 57 8.76 7.81 65.93
CA THR A 57 10.00 7.33 65.31
C THR A 57 9.90 5.85 64.94
N VAL A 58 10.37 5.46 63.75
CA VAL A 58 10.72 4.05 63.42
C VAL A 58 12.09 4.03 62.73
N ILE A 59 12.87 2.98 62.99
CA ILE A 59 14.31 2.89 62.70
C ILE A 59 14.56 2.18 61.36
N GLY A 60 15.52 2.68 60.57
CA GLY A 60 16.06 2.02 59.38
C GLY A 60 17.47 2.53 59.07
N THR A 61 18.47 1.63 59.04
CA THR A 61 19.89 2.00 59.16
C THR A 61 20.66 2.10 57.83
N MET A 62 21.35 3.23 57.67
CA MET A 62 22.56 3.51 56.87
C MET A 62 22.78 2.85 55.49
N MET A 63 22.94 3.71 54.48
CA MET A 63 23.81 3.46 53.32
C MET A 63 25.29 3.70 53.63
N ARG A 64 26.17 2.80 53.14
CA ARG A 64 27.60 2.98 52.80
C ARG A 64 27.96 1.91 51.76
N THR A 65 28.80 2.10 50.72
CA THR A 65 29.44 3.28 50.11
C THR A 65 29.79 2.95 48.64
N ARG A 66 29.98 3.97 47.78
CA ARG A 66 30.44 3.84 46.37
C ARG A 66 31.92 3.35 46.30
N PRO A 67 32.39 2.68 45.21
CA PRO A 67 32.65 3.31 43.91
C PRO A 67 32.27 2.49 42.64
N LEU A 68 32.50 3.08 41.45
CA LEU A 68 32.22 2.49 40.14
C LEU A 68 33.43 1.78 39.55
N LEU A 69 33.29 0.53 39.05
CA LEU A 69 34.19 -0.06 38.01
C LEU A 69 33.72 -1.43 37.46
N ALA A 70 32.43 -1.61 37.12
CA ALA A 70 31.92 -2.92 36.67
C ALA A 70 30.81 -2.94 35.58
N VAL A 71 30.33 -1.80 35.07
CA VAL A 71 29.16 -1.74 34.17
C VAL A 71 29.48 -1.03 32.85
N LEU A 72 30.54 -1.48 32.17
CA LEU A 72 30.90 -1.04 30.81
C LEU A 72 31.16 -2.22 29.86
N LEU A 73 30.64 -3.41 30.18
CA LEU A 73 30.92 -4.68 29.48
C LEU A 73 29.64 -5.46 29.09
N GLN A 74 28.46 -4.84 29.18
CA GLN A 74 27.17 -5.43 28.79
C GLN A 74 26.40 -4.61 27.72
N PHE A 75 27.03 -3.58 27.13
CA PHE A 75 26.41 -2.70 26.11
C PHE A 75 27.00 -2.86 24.69
N LEU A 76 27.67 -4.00 24.41
CA LEU A 76 28.23 -4.33 23.09
C LEU A 76 27.86 -5.76 22.64
N CYS A 77 26.66 -6.24 22.97
CA CYS A 77 26.16 -7.54 22.50
C CYS A 77 24.68 -7.51 22.13
N SER A 78 24.37 -6.82 21.02
CA SER A 78 23.13 -6.97 20.23
C SER A 78 23.37 -6.37 18.84
N CYS A 79 22.72 -6.92 17.81
CA CYS A 79 22.75 -6.42 16.44
C CYS A 79 24.13 -6.35 15.74
N GLN A 80 24.83 -7.48 15.67
CA GLN A 80 25.39 -7.89 14.37
C GLN A 80 24.67 -9.15 13.92
N ALA A 81 23.90 -9.04 12.84
CA ALA A 81 23.36 -10.21 12.14
C ALA A 81 24.50 -10.82 11.32
N ALA A 82 25.26 -11.74 11.92
CA ALA A 82 26.22 -12.53 11.17
C ALA A 82 25.48 -13.28 10.03
N PRO A 83 26.04 -13.35 8.81
CA PRO A 83 25.46 -14.18 7.77
C PRO A 83 25.39 -15.61 8.28
N ARG A 84 24.25 -16.29 8.10
CA ARG A 84 24.12 -17.71 8.39
C ARG A 84 24.96 -18.49 7.39
N TYR A 85 26.24 -18.71 7.72
CA TYR A 85 27.02 -19.76 7.08
C TYR A 85 26.36 -21.09 7.40
N SER A 86 25.67 -21.67 6.41
CA SER A 86 25.10 -23.00 6.55
C SER A 86 26.23 -24.01 6.58
N ASN A 87 26.44 -24.65 7.74
CA ASN A 87 27.29 -25.83 7.83
C ASN A 87 26.55 -27.01 7.20
N GLY A 88 26.52 -27.05 5.87
CA GLY A 88 25.90 -28.12 5.10
C GLY A 88 26.59 -29.46 5.39
N PHE A 89 25.85 -30.39 6.00
CA PHE A 89 26.30 -31.76 6.19
C PHE A 89 26.13 -32.54 4.90
N PHE A 90 27.14 -32.50 4.03
CA PHE A 90 27.18 -33.27 2.79
C PHE A 90 27.09 -34.77 3.06
N TYR A 91 26.06 -35.42 2.52
CA TYR A 91 25.99 -36.87 2.36
C TYR A 91 25.83 -37.18 0.87
N HIS A 92 26.51 -38.20 0.36
CA HIS A 92 26.61 -38.49 -1.07
C HIS A 92 26.22 -39.93 -1.39
N ASP A 93 25.79 -40.15 -2.63
CA ASP A 93 25.65 -41.49 -3.21
C ASP A 93 27.02 -42.18 -3.27
N ILE A 94 27.24 -43.20 -2.44
CA ILE A 94 28.47 -44.01 -2.48
C ILE A 94 28.40 -44.94 -3.69
N MET A 95 28.84 -44.43 -4.84
CA MET A 95 29.08 -45.27 -6.03
C MET A 95 30.26 -46.20 -5.75
N ASN A 96 30.01 -47.50 -5.83
CA ASN A 96 30.93 -48.53 -5.33
C ASN A 96 32.14 -48.69 -6.29
N GLY A 97 33.25 -48.01 -5.97
CA GLY A 97 34.46 -47.95 -6.78
C GLY A 97 35.20 -49.30 -6.88
N ASN A 98 35.85 -49.54 -8.02
CA ASN A 98 36.44 -50.84 -8.34
C ASN A 98 37.79 -51.07 -7.63
N GLY A 99 37.76 -51.63 -6.43
CA GLY A 99 38.91 -52.27 -5.74
C GLY A 99 39.95 -51.33 -5.10
N ASN A 100 40.15 -50.13 -5.65
CA ASN A 100 41.09 -49.14 -5.14
C ASN A 100 40.35 -48.05 -4.35
N GLY A 101 40.77 -47.78 -3.12
CA GLY A 101 40.04 -46.95 -2.13
C GLY A 101 40.04 -45.43 -2.36
N GLU A 102 39.97 -44.97 -3.61
CA GLU A 102 39.81 -43.55 -3.93
C GLU A 102 38.34 -43.13 -3.79
N ILE A 103 38.02 -42.34 -2.76
CA ILE A 103 36.69 -41.76 -2.57
C ILE A 103 36.60 -40.48 -3.42
N TYR A 104 35.93 -40.56 -4.57
CA TYR A 104 35.71 -39.42 -5.46
C TYR A 104 34.60 -38.50 -4.91
N PHE A 105 35.01 -37.47 -4.17
CA PHE A 105 34.12 -36.42 -3.64
C PHE A 105 33.61 -35.47 -4.74
N ASN A 106 32.67 -35.96 -5.56
CA ASN A 106 31.89 -35.11 -6.46
C ASN A 106 30.86 -34.30 -5.65
N GLY A 107 31.32 -33.18 -5.07
CA GLY A 107 30.49 -32.18 -4.41
C GLY A 107 29.55 -31.48 -5.40
N VAL A 108 28.45 -32.16 -5.71
CA VAL A 108 27.31 -31.57 -6.43
C VAL A 108 26.65 -30.53 -5.53
N ARG A 109 26.29 -29.39 -6.11
CA ARG A 109 25.45 -28.37 -5.49
C ARG A 109 24.25 -28.06 -6.37
N LEU A 110 23.05 -28.08 -5.76
CA LEU A 110 21.84 -27.51 -6.31
C LEU A 110 21.87 -25.97 -6.27
N TYR A 111 21.34 -25.32 -7.31
CA TYR A 111 21.02 -23.89 -7.34
C TYR A 111 19.59 -23.70 -7.85
N VAL A 112 18.87 -22.72 -7.30
CA VAL A 112 17.55 -22.27 -7.78
C VAL A 112 17.63 -20.80 -8.18
N GLU A 113 17.20 -20.50 -9.40
CA GLU A 113 17.39 -19.22 -10.07
C GLU A 113 16.07 -18.73 -10.68
N THR A 114 15.84 -17.42 -10.62
CA THR A 114 14.63 -16.75 -11.16
C THR A 114 15.09 -15.58 -12.02
N THR A 115 14.63 -15.49 -13.27
CA THR A 115 15.02 -14.39 -14.18
C THR A 115 14.53 -13.03 -13.70
N ASP A 116 13.35 -13.02 -13.09
CA ASP A 116 12.64 -11.82 -12.65
C ASP A 116 12.18 -12.03 -11.20
N THR A 117 12.51 -11.09 -10.30
CA THR A 117 12.11 -11.13 -8.89
C THR A 117 10.74 -10.49 -8.64
N VAL A 118 10.23 -9.70 -9.60
CA VAL A 118 8.90 -9.10 -9.58
C VAL A 118 8.26 -9.29 -10.94
N VAL A 119 7.01 -9.78 -10.98
CA VAL A 119 6.24 -10.00 -12.20
C VAL A 119 4.92 -9.25 -12.11
N SER A 120 4.73 -8.23 -12.96
CA SER A 120 3.47 -7.48 -13.02
C SER A 120 2.53 -8.04 -14.09
N ALA A 121 1.34 -8.48 -13.68
CA ALA A 121 0.31 -9.04 -14.56
C ALA A 121 -1.01 -8.22 -14.51
N VAL A 122 -2.06 -8.73 -15.16
CA VAL A 122 -3.40 -8.11 -15.18
C VAL A 122 -4.49 -9.13 -14.82
N ARG A 123 -5.59 -8.70 -14.18
CA ARG A 123 -6.67 -9.60 -13.75
C ARG A 123 -7.28 -10.33 -14.94
N GLY A 124 -7.41 -11.66 -14.82
CA GLY A 124 -7.92 -12.55 -15.86
C GLY A 124 -6.91 -12.95 -16.94
N SER A 125 -5.66 -12.50 -16.85
CA SER A 125 -4.57 -13.03 -17.68
C SER A 125 -3.97 -14.31 -17.09
N ASN A 126 -3.20 -15.03 -17.91
CA ASN A 126 -2.32 -16.10 -17.45
C ASN A 126 -0.91 -15.52 -17.26
N VAL A 127 -0.24 -15.89 -16.17
CA VAL A 127 1.14 -15.46 -15.86
C VAL A 127 2.05 -16.68 -15.69
N THR A 128 3.33 -16.51 -15.99
CA THR A 128 4.38 -17.48 -15.62
C THR A 128 5.33 -16.80 -14.64
N LEU A 129 5.49 -17.37 -13.45
CA LEU A 129 6.51 -16.96 -12.48
C LEU A 129 7.77 -17.79 -12.74
N PRO A 130 8.89 -17.18 -13.16
CA PRO A 130 10.07 -17.91 -13.59
C PRO A 130 10.69 -18.67 -12.41
N CYS A 131 11.03 -19.93 -12.61
CA CYS A 131 11.92 -20.67 -11.72
C CYS A 131 12.62 -21.80 -12.48
N HIS A 132 13.94 -21.78 -12.41
CA HIS A 132 14.83 -22.76 -13.03
C HIS A 132 15.81 -23.28 -11.97
N TYR A 133 16.12 -24.58 -11.98
CA TYR A 133 17.13 -25.16 -11.11
C TYR A 133 18.23 -25.87 -11.90
N ARG A 134 19.47 -25.75 -11.41
CA ARG A 134 20.65 -26.39 -12.03
C ARG A 134 21.56 -27.01 -10.99
N TYR A 135 22.34 -27.99 -11.43
CA TYR A 135 23.38 -28.62 -10.63
C TYR A 135 24.76 -28.22 -11.15
N GLU A 136 25.70 -28.05 -10.21
CA GLU A 136 27.12 -27.82 -10.49
C GLU A 136 27.98 -28.84 -9.71
N PRO A 137 28.81 -29.66 -10.35
CA PRO A 137 28.88 -29.88 -11.80
C PRO A 137 27.56 -30.45 -12.36
N ARG A 138 27.34 -30.30 -13.68
CA ARG A 138 26.16 -30.86 -14.35
C ARG A 138 26.11 -32.38 -14.19
N LEU A 139 24.99 -32.90 -13.73
CA LEU A 139 24.78 -34.33 -13.54
C LEU A 139 24.73 -35.09 -14.88
N SER A 140 25.27 -36.32 -14.86
CA SER A 140 25.22 -37.26 -16.00
C SER A 140 23.86 -37.95 -16.16
N ALA A 141 23.03 -37.95 -15.12
CA ALA A 141 21.66 -38.47 -15.14
C ALA A 141 20.74 -37.56 -14.29
N PRO A 142 19.46 -37.37 -14.69
CA PRO A 142 18.53 -36.54 -13.93
C PRO A 142 18.16 -37.20 -12.59
N ARG A 143 18.32 -36.45 -11.48
CA ARG A 143 17.85 -36.85 -10.15
C ARG A 143 16.33 -36.64 -10.00
N ARG A 144 15.74 -37.29 -9.00
CA ARG A 144 14.29 -37.27 -8.74
C ARG A 144 13.92 -36.15 -7.76
N THR A 145 14.17 -34.93 -8.19
CA THR A 145 13.94 -33.70 -7.42
C THR A 145 12.44 -33.49 -7.12
N ARG A 146 12.12 -32.96 -5.94
CA ARG A 146 10.78 -32.46 -5.57
C ARG A 146 10.75 -30.94 -5.71
N VAL A 147 9.69 -30.42 -6.32
CA VAL A 147 9.38 -29.00 -6.41
C VAL A 147 8.21 -28.68 -5.48
N LYS A 148 8.30 -27.60 -4.72
CA LYS A 148 7.19 -27.01 -3.96
C LYS A 148 7.11 -25.53 -4.30
N TRP A 149 5.96 -25.09 -4.79
CA TRP A 149 5.62 -23.68 -4.83
C TRP A 149 4.69 -23.36 -3.66
N SER A 150 5.02 -22.30 -2.91
CA SER A 150 4.19 -21.74 -1.86
C SER A 150 3.93 -20.25 -2.08
N TRP A 151 2.85 -19.72 -1.48
CA TRP A 151 2.40 -18.34 -1.64
C TRP A 151 2.10 -17.69 -0.29
N LEU A 152 2.58 -16.46 -0.12
CA LEU A 152 2.30 -15.57 1.00
C LEU A 152 1.53 -14.34 0.46
N PRO A 153 0.29 -14.08 0.93
CA PRO A 153 -0.52 -12.97 0.41
C PRO A 153 0.12 -11.60 0.63
N SER A 154 0.00 -10.70 -0.36
CA SER A 154 0.41 -9.28 -0.26
C SER A 154 -0.24 -8.54 0.90
N VAL A 155 -1.49 -8.91 1.24
CA VAL A 155 -2.28 -8.36 2.35
C VAL A 155 -1.84 -8.84 3.74
N GLY A 156 -0.81 -9.68 3.80
CA GLY A 156 -0.37 -10.40 5.00
C GLY A 156 -1.19 -11.66 5.27
N GLY A 157 -0.62 -12.60 6.03
CA GLY A 157 -1.25 -13.88 6.33
C GLY A 157 -0.23 -14.93 6.75
N HIS A 158 -0.51 -16.18 6.40
CA HIS A 158 0.45 -17.28 6.50
C HIS A 158 0.82 -17.76 5.09
N GLU A 159 2.00 -18.36 4.95
CA GLU A 159 2.46 -18.98 3.71
C GLU A 159 1.68 -20.31 3.49
N THR A 160 1.23 -20.57 2.26
CA THR A 160 0.37 -21.71 1.89
C THR A 160 0.94 -22.50 0.71
N GLU A 161 0.69 -23.81 0.62
CA GLU A 161 1.08 -24.59 -0.56
C GLU A 161 0.22 -24.21 -1.78
N VAL A 162 0.85 -24.00 -2.94
CA VAL A 162 0.19 -23.73 -4.23
C VAL A 162 0.17 -24.99 -5.08
N ILE A 163 1.35 -25.56 -5.34
CA ILE A 163 1.55 -26.80 -6.10
C ILE A 163 2.82 -27.54 -5.64
N VAL A 164 2.73 -28.86 -5.57
CA VAL A 164 3.87 -29.76 -5.33
C VAL A 164 4.04 -30.67 -6.54
N GLY A 165 5.27 -30.80 -7.05
CA GLY A 165 5.64 -31.68 -8.16
C GLY A 165 6.77 -32.64 -7.80
N ILE A 166 6.72 -33.88 -8.30
CA ILE A 166 7.83 -34.85 -8.25
C ILE A 166 7.89 -35.53 -9.61
N GLY A 167 8.83 -35.10 -10.45
CA GLY A 167 8.80 -35.39 -11.89
C GLY A 167 7.47 -34.95 -12.53
N ASN A 168 6.88 -35.80 -13.35
CA ASN A 168 5.63 -35.51 -14.07
C ASN A 168 4.38 -35.54 -13.17
N ARG A 169 4.48 -35.99 -11.91
CA ARG A 169 3.34 -36.10 -10.99
C ARG A 169 3.25 -34.83 -10.14
N HIS A 170 2.14 -34.10 -10.25
CA HIS A 170 1.91 -32.86 -9.52
C HIS A 170 0.57 -32.86 -8.76
N ARG A 171 0.46 -31.98 -7.76
CA ARG A 171 -0.75 -31.75 -6.96
C ARG A 171 -0.88 -30.27 -6.62
N SER A 172 -1.95 -29.63 -7.09
CA SER A 172 -2.33 -28.25 -6.75
C SER A 172 -3.24 -28.20 -5.51
N TYR A 173 -3.20 -27.09 -4.78
CA TYR A 173 -3.88 -26.88 -3.49
C TYR A 173 -4.68 -25.57 -3.46
N GLY A 174 -5.55 -25.42 -2.45
CA GLY A 174 -6.34 -24.19 -2.23
C GLY A 174 -7.14 -23.72 -3.45
N ASP A 175 -7.30 -22.40 -3.56
CA ASP A 175 -8.02 -21.73 -4.65
C ASP A 175 -7.21 -21.69 -5.97
N PHE A 176 -5.98 -22.20 -5.96
CA PHE A 176 -5.16 -22.43 -7.16
C PHE A 176 -5.50 -23.75 -7.86
N LYS A 177 -6.26 -24.64 -7.21
CA LYS A 177 -6.57 -25.98 -7.73
C LYS A 177 -7.25 -25.93 -9.10
N GLY A 178 -6.59 -26.49 -10.11
CA GLY A 178 -7.06 -26.48 -11.51
C GLY A 178 -6.74 -25.20 -12.30
N ARG A 179 -6.18 -24.17 -11.65
CA ARG A 179 -5.65 -22.96 -12.30
C ARG A 179 -4.14 -23.00 -12.51
N VAL A 180 -3.40 -23.76 -11.68
CA VAL A 180 -1.93 -23.81 -11.72
C VAL A 180 -1.34 -25.10 -12.28
N HIS A 181 -0.21 -24.97 -12.98
CA HIS A 181 0.65 -26.07 -13.40
C HIS A 181 2.12 -25.66 -13.45
N LEU A 182 3.03 -26.63 -13.50
CA LEU A 182 4.47 -26.39 -13.70
C LEU A 182 4.79 -26.44 -15.20
N ARG A 183 5.58 -25.48 -15.68
CA ARG A 183 6.23 -25.54 -16.99
C ARG A 183 7.41 -26.53 -16.89
N GLN A 184 7.54 -27.42 -17.87
CA GLN A 184 8.53 -28.52 -17.87
C GLN A 184 9.08 -28.76 -19.29
N GLU A 185 9.47 -27.68 -19.99
CA GLU A 185 9.92 -27.75 -21.40
C GLU A 185 11.34 -28.29 -21.57
N PHE A 186 12.21 -28.12 -20.56
CA PHE A 186 13.59 -28.59 -20.55
C PHE A 186 14.02 -28.98 -19.13
N PRO A 187 15.07 -29.82 -18.96
CA PRO A 187 15.55 -30.20 -17.63
C PRO A 187 15.98 -28.99 -16.83
N GLY A 188 15.48 -28.87 -15.59
CA GLY A 188 15.68 -27.70 -14.73
C GLY A 188 14.52 -26.70 -14.75
N GLU A 189 13.67 -26.68 -15.78
CA GLU A 189 12.52 -25.76 -15.85
C GLU A 189 11.41 -26.21 -14.90
N VAL A 190 11.02 -25.32 -13.98
CA VAL A 190 9.99 -25.56 -12.95
C VAL A 190 9.08 -24.35 -12.69
N SER A 191 9.07 -23.39 -13.61
CA SER A 191 8.29 -22.15 -13.55
C SER A 191 6.80 -22.41 -13.31
N LEU A 192 6.18 -21.61 -12.44
CA LEU A 192 4.77 -21.73 -12.10
C LEU A 192 3.91 -20.97 -13.11
N VAL A 193 3.05 -21.67 -13.84
CA VAL A 193 2.02 -21.04 -14.67
C VAL A 193 0.74 -20.94 -13.86
N ILE A 194 0.20 -19.73 -13.71
CA ILE A 194 -1.09 -19.45 -13.07
C ILE A 194 -2.05 -18.95 -14.15
N ALA A 195 -3.14 -19.68 -14.38
CA ALA A 195 -4.19 -19.28 -15.31
C ALA A 195 -5.34 -18.55 -14.60
N ASP A 196 -5.98 -17.61 -15.30
CA ASP A 196 -7.04 -16.74 -14.79
C ASP A 196 -6.72 -16.09 -13.43
N LEU A 197 -5.87 -15.04 -13.46
CA LEU A 197 -5.49 -14.31 -12.25
C LEU A 197 -6.65 -13.55 -11.59
N HIS A 198 -6.82 -13.77 -10.29
CA HIS A 198 -7.80 -13.11 -9.43
C HIS A 198 -7.14 -12.01 -8.58
N LEU A 199 -7.93 -11.05 -8.07
CA LEU A 199 -7.39 -9.89 -7.32
C LEU A 199 -6.62 -10.31 -6.05
N ASN A 200 -6.98 -11.45 -5.46
CA ASN A 200 -6.37 -12.03 -4.28
C ASN A 200 -5.12 -12.86 -4.57
N ASP A 201 -4.76 -13.17 -5.83
CA ASP A 201 -3.56 -13.98 -6.14
C ASP A 201 -2.24 -13.21 -5.92
N THR A 202 -2.26 -11.89 -5.68
CA THR A 202 -1.03 -11.09 -5.47
C THR A 202 -0.27 -11.48 -4.21
N GLY A 203 1.05 -11.41 -4.25
CA GLY A 203 1.90 -11.70 -3.09
C GLY A 203 3.22 -12.36 -3.48
N ARG A 204 3.94 -12.83 -2.46
CA ARG A 204 5.24 -13.49 -2.65
C ARG A 204 5.04 -14.98 -2.92
N TYR A 205 5.54 -15.44 -4.06
CA TYR A 205 5.60 -16.85 -4.41
C TYR A 205 7.02 -17.37 -4.20
N ARG A 206 7.17 -18.45 -3.45
CA ARG A 206 8.46 -19.14 -3.23
C ARG A 206 8.51 -20.38 -4.11
N CYS A 207 9.58 -20.52 -4.88
CA CYS A 207 9.94 -21.75 -5.55
C CYS A 207 11.00 -22.46 -4.70
N GLU A 208 10.68 -23.63 -4.16
CA GLU A 208 11.57 -24.45 -3.34
C GLU A 208 11.81 -25.79 -4.04
N VAL A 209 13.08 -26.16 -4.17
CA VAL A 209 13.53 -27.35 -4.90
C VAL A 209 14.36 -28.21 -3.96
N ILE A 210 13.98 -29.47 -3.84
CA ILE A 210 14.44 -30.39 -2.80
C ILE A 210 15.00 -31.66 -3.45
N ASP A 211 16.26 -31.97 -3.20
CA ASP A 211 16.96 -33.16 -3.67
C ASP A 211 17.51 -33.99 -2.49
N GLY A 212 16.71 -34.95 -2.01
CA GLY A 212 17.04 -35.78 -0.85
C GLY A 212 17.04 -34.99 0.46
N LEU A 213 18.19 -34.41 0.80
CA LEU A 213 18.41 -33.56 1.98
C LEU A 213 18.92 -32.15 1.63
N GLU A 214 19.18 -31.87 0.35
CA GLU A 214 19.50 -30.52 -0.14
C GLU A 214 18.19 -29.77 -0.45
N ASP A 215 17.96 -28.62 0.18
CA ASP A 215 16.87 -27.70 -0.15
C ASP A 215 17.42 -26.31 -0.52
N GLU A 216 17.02 -25.82 -1.69
CA GLU A 216 17.32 -24.46 -2.16
C GLU A 216 16.04 -23.77 -2.61
N SER A 217 15.97 -22.45 -2.48
CA SER A 217 14.76 -21.70 -2.84
C SER A 217 15.02 -20.28 -3.33
N ALA A 218 14.14 -19.84 -4.23
CA ALA A 218 14.07 -18.47 -4.71
C ALA A 218 12.64 -17.92 -4.51
N SER A 219 12.42 -16.63 -4.79
CA SER A 219 11.11 -16.01 -4.61
C SER A 219 10.83 -14.95 -5.69
N VAL A 220 9.57 -14.91 -6.13
CA VAL A 220 9.04 -14.00 -7.13
C VAL A 220 7.81 -13.31 -6.55
N ASP A 221 7.80 -11.98 -6.54
CA ASP A 221 6.64 -11.19 -6.12
C ASP A 221 5.70 -10.96 -7.30
N LEU A 222 4.45 -11.40 -7.17
CA LEU A 222 3.41 -11.22 -8.19
C LEU A 222 2.55 -10.01 -7.87
N GLU A 223 2.61 -9.02 -8.74
CA GLU A 223 1.85 -7.78 -8.67
C GLU A 223 0.77 -7.73 -9.75
N LEU A 224 -0.36 -7.09 -9.45
CA LEU A 224 -1.36 -6.73 -10.44
C LEU A 224 -1.24 -5.25 -10.80
N ARG A 225 -1.21 -4.95 -12.10
CA ARG A 225 -1.44 -3.59 -12.60
C ARG A 225 -2.92 -3.24 -12.39
N GLY A 226 -3.17 -2.04 -11.89
CA GLY A 226 -4.51 -1.62 -11.50
C GLY A 226 -4.61 -0.13 -11.24
N VAL A 227 -5.64 0.26 -10.50
CA VAL A 227 -5.97 1.64 -10.14
C VAL A 227 -6.47 1.66 -8.69
N VAL A 228 -5.88 2.54 -7.88
CA VAL A 228 -6.34 2.81 -6.52
C VAL A 228 -7.30 3.99 -6.53
N PHE A 229 -8.40 3.88 -5.80
CA PHE A 229 -9.37 4.95 -5.61
C PHE A 229 -9.86 5.07 -4.16
N PRO A 230 -10.16 6.29 -3.70
CA PRO A 230 -10.78 6.49 -2.40
C PRO A 230 -12.26 6.10 -2.44
N TYR A 231 -12.73 5.42 -1.39
CA TYR A 231 -14.12 5.03 -1.20
C TYR A 231 -14.65 5.44 0.17
N GLN A 232 -15.86 5.98 0.17
CA GLN A 232 -16.62 6.45 1.32
C GLN A 232 -18.08 5.97 1.16
N LEU A 233 -18.79 5.77 2.28
CA LEU A 233 -20.18 5.29 2.24
C LEU A 233 -21.18 6.43 1.99
N PRO A 234 -22.44 6.12 1.59
CA PRO A 234 -23.53 7.11 1.49
C PRO A 234 -23.79 7.92 2.77
N ARG A 235 -23.36 7.41 3.93
CA ARG A 235 -23.48 8.09 5.23
C ARG A 235 -22.41 9.16 5.47
N GLY A 236 -21.42 9.28 4.58
CA GLY A 236 -20.30 10.21 4.67
C GLY A 236 -18.98 9.54 5.08
N ARG A 237 -18.05 10.39 5.52
CA ARG A 237 -16.67 10.00 5.85
C ARG A 237 -16.57 9.28 7.20
N TYR A 238 -15.57 8.43 7.34
CA TYR A 238 -15.16 7.81 8.60
C TYR A 238 -16.27 6.97 9.25
N HIS A 239 -16.93 6.14 8.44
CA HIS A 239 -18.00 5.24 8.85
C HIS A 239 -17.69 3.75 8.60
N MET A 240 -16.46 3.39 8.22
CA MET A 240 -16.05 2.00 8.02
C MET A 240 -14.97 1.57 9.01
N ASN A 241 -15.19 0.44 9.70
CA ASN A 241 -14.09 -0.29 10.34
C ASN A 241 -13.42 -1.20 9.29
N PHE A 242 -12.30 -1.84 9.62
CA PHE A 242 -11.52 -2.61 8.64
C PHE A 242 -12.36 -3.66 7.90
N LEU A 243 -13.24 -4.38 8.61
CA LEU A 243 -14.07 -5.44 8.03
C LEU A 243 -15.25 -4.91 7.20
N SER A 244 -15.74 -3.68 7.43
CA SER A 244 -16.67 -3.04 6.49
C SER A 244 -15.98 -2.33 5.33
N ALA A 245 -14.75 -1.82 5.52
CA ALA A 245 -13.93 -1.27 4.45
C ALA A 245 -13.52 -2.33 3.43
N GLN A 246 -13.11 -3.52 3.89
CA GLN A 246 -12.81 -4.66 3.02
C GLN A 246 -14.03 -5.04 2.15
N ARG A 247 -15.16 -5.34 2.79
CA ARG A 247 -16.40 -5.71 2.08
C ARG A 247 -16.91 -4.62 1.15
N ALA A 248 -16.76 -3.35 1.53
CA ALA A 248 -17.11 -2.23 0.66
C ALA A 248 -16.29 -2.19 -0.63
N CYS A 249 -15.00 -2.54 -0.60
CA CYS A 249 -14.20 -2.69 -1.82
C CYS A 249 -14.65 -3.92 -2.63
N GLU A 250 -14.87 -5.06 -1.98
CA GLU A 250 -15.32 -6.32 -2.61
C GLU A 250 -16.68 -6.14 -3.33
N GLU A 251 -17.63 -5.47 -2.67
CA GLU A 251 -18.92 -5.06 -3.24
C GLU A 251 -18.75 -4.21 -4.51
N GLN A 252 -17.68 -3.42 -4.62
CA GLN A 252 -17.35 -2.58 -5.78
C GLN A 252 -16.41 -3.23 -6.80
N ASP A 253 -16.24 -4.56 -6.77
CA ASP A 253 -15.36 -5.32 -7.69
C ASP A 253 -13.89 -4.87 -7.60
N SER A 254 -13.43 -4.77 -6.36
CA SER A 254 -12.10 -4.29 -5.94
C SER A 254 -11.62 -5.05 -4.69
N ALA A 255 -10.34 -4.94 -4.35
CA ALA A 255 -9.80 -5.30 -3.04
C ALA A 255 -9.50 -4.03 -2.22
N LEU A 256 -9.11 -4.16 -0.95
CA LEU A 256 -8.37 -3.07 -0.28
C LEU A 256 -7.00 -2.91 -0.96
N ALA A 257 -6.54 -1.69 -1.13
CA ALA A 257 -5.20 -1.42 -1.66
C ALA A 257 -4.11 -1.82 -0.66
N THR A 258 -2.95 -2.25 -1.17
CA THR A 258 -1.72 -2.36 -0.37
C THR A 258 -1.04 -1.00 -0.21
N PHE A 259 0.02 -0.92 0.60
CA PHE A 259 0.79 0.32 0.74
C PHE A 259 1.49 0.70 -0.57
N GLU A 260 2.07 -0.28 -1.25
CA GLU A 260 2.80 -0.14 -2.51
C GLU A 260 1.86 0.39 -3.60
N GLN A 261 0.67 -0.17 -3.70
CA GLN A 261 -0.38 0.29 -4.62
C GLN A 261 -0.82 1.73 -4.32
N LEU A 262 -0.98 2.12 -3.04
CA LEU A 262 -1.30 3.50 -2.68
C LEU A 262 -0.13 4.45 -2.97
N PHE A 263 1.10 4.00 -2.77
CA PHE A 263 2.31 4.78 -3.02
C PHE A 263 2.49 5.07 -4.51
N SER A 264 2.42 4.06 -5.38
CA SER A 264 2.48 4.29 -6.83
C SER A 264 1.28 5.11 -7.34
N ALA A 265 0.09 4.97 -6.74
CA ALA A 265 -1.03 5.85 -7.08
C ALA A 265 -0.78 7.31 -6.68
N TRP A 266 -0.10 7.57 -5.56
CA TRP A 266 0.34 8.91 -5.16
C TRP A 266 1.41 9.47 -6.12
N GLU A 267 2.37 8.65 -6.57
CA GLU A 267 3.32 9.01 -7.63
C GLU A 267 2.63 9.31 -8.97
N GLU A 268 1.55 8.59 -9.32
CA GLU A 268 0.70 8.84 -10.50
C GLU A 268 -0.22 10.08 -10.37
N GLY A 269 -0.31 10.73 -9.21
CA GLY A 269 -1.10 11.97 -9.04
C GLY A 269 -2.26 11.91 -8.05
N LEU A 270 -2.41 10.84 -7.26
CA LEU A 270 -3.47 10.74 -6.24
C LEU A 270 -3.19 11.63 -5.02
N ASP A 271 -3.97 12.71 -4.87
CA ASP A 271 -4.04 13.51 -3.64
C ASP A 271 -5.43 13.34 -2.98
N TRP A 272 -5.45 12.87 -1.73
CA TRP A 272 -6.69 12.66 -0.98
C TRP A 272 -6.52 12.96 0.52
N CYS A 273 -7.40 13.79 1.06
CA CYS A 273 -7.29 14.33 2.43
C CYS A 273 -8.20 13.65 3.47
N ASN A 274 -8.68 12.43 3.18
CA ASN A 274 -9.31 11.57 4.18
C ASN A 274 -8.42 10.36 4.46
N ALA A 275 -8.28 10.00 5.73
CA ALA A 275 -7.60 8.78 6.15
C ALA A 275 -8.43 7.54 5.80
N GLY A 276 -7.83 6.56 5.11
CA GLY A 276 -8.49 5.33 4.67
C GLY A 276 -7.73 4.07 5.07
N TRP A 277 -8.46 2.98 5.26
CA TRP A 277 -7.89 1.65 5.49
C TRP A 277 -7.11 1.13 4.26
N LEU A 278 -6.01 0.43 4.53
CA LEU A 278 -5.28 -0.43 3.60
C LEU A 278 -5.38 -1.90 4.03
N ALA A 279 -5.01 -2.81 3.13
CA ALA A 279 -5.22 -4.25 3.30
C ALA A 279 -4.48 -4.87 4.51
N ASP A 280 -3.33 -4.32 4.87
CA ASP A 280 -2.55 -4.69 6.06
C ASP A 280 -3.21 -4.27 7.40
N GLY A 281 -4.26 -3.44 7.35
CA GLY A 281 -4.91 -2.85 8.53
C GLY A 281 -4.18 -1.63 9.09
N THR A 282 -3.26 -1.04 8.34
CA THR A 282 -2.86 0.36 8.54
C THR A 282 -3.91 1.30 7.98
N VAL A 283 -3.83 2.56 8.39
CA VAL A 283 -4.69 3.64 7.91
C VAL A 283 -3.81 4.79 7.46
N GLN A 284 -3.93 5.18 6.19
CA GLN A 284 -3.02 6.12 5.54
C GLN A 284 -3.78 7.11 4.65
N TYR A 285 -3.12 8.14 4.13
CA TYR A 285 -3.67 9.03 3.10
C TYR A 285 -2.55 9.72 2.27
N PRO A 286 -2.70 9.84 0.93
CA PRO A 286 -1.69 10.44 0.06
C PRO A 286 -1.89 11.95 -0.10
N ILE A 287 -0.81 12.75 0.03
CA ILE A 287 -0.85 14.20 -0.20
C ILE A 287 0.26 14.62 -1.15
N ILE A 288 -0.09 15.29 -2.24
CA ILE A 288 0.84 15.88 -3.20
C ILE A 288 1.03 17.37 -2.90
N LEU A 289 -0.04 18.07 -2.51
CA LEU A 289 -0.01 19.49 -2.16
C LEU A 289 -0.28 19.70 -0.65
N PRO A 290 0.78 19.87 0.18
CA PRO A 290 0.66 20.15 1.61
C PRO A 290 -0.20 21.36 1.89
N ARG A 291 -1.15 21.22 2.82
CA ARG A 291 -2.15 22.27 3.12
C ARG A 291 -2.70 22.12 4.53
N LYS A 292 -3.06 23.26 5.16
CA LYS A 292 -3.45 23.34 6.58
C LYS A 292 -4.40 22.23 7.08
N PRO A 293 -5.57 21.94 6.46
CA PRO A 293 -6.47 20.88 6.94
C PRO A 293 -5.91 19.46 6.77
N CYS A 294 -4.95 19.28 5.87
CA CYS A 294 -4.31 18.00 5.55
C CYS A 294 -2.93 17.99 6.20
N GLY A 295 -2.88 17.94 7.53
CA GLY A 295 -1.64 17.80 8.32
C GLY A 295 -0.65 18.97 8.27
N GLY A 296 -1.02 20.13 7.73
CA GLY A 296 -0.19 21.35 7.79
C GLY A 296 0.62 21.66 6.53
N LEU A 297 1.24 22.85 6.54
CA LEU A 297 2.05 23.40 5.43
C LEU A 297 3.55 23.07 5.54
N GLY A 298 4.06 22.78 6.75
CA GLY A 298 5.47 22.48 7.01
C GLY A 298 5.83 20.99 6.91
N VAL A 299 5.01 20.20 6.20
CA VAL A 299 5.20 18.75 6.03
C VAL A 299 5.29 18.46 4.54
N ALA A 300 6.27 17.66 4.13
CA ALA A 300 6.48 17.30 2.73
C ALA A 300 5.25 16.62 2.08
N PRO A 301 5.19 16.59 0.74
CA PRO A 301 4.39 15.63 0.00
C PRO A 301 4.75 14.18 0.40
N GLY A 302 3.78 13.27 0.31
CA GLY A 302 3.98 11.84 0.61
C GLY A 302 2.70 11.13 1.03
N VAL A 303 2.77 9.80 1.09
CA VAL A 303 1.79 8.96 1.78
C VAL A 303 1.99 9.08 3.29
N ARG A 304 0.92 9.43 4.01
CA ARG A 304 0.96 9.75 5.44
C ARG A 304 0.25 8.68 6.24
N SER A 305 0.98 7.99 7.10
CA SER A 305 0.47 6.86 7.87
C SER A 305 0.03 7.27 9.28
N TYR A 306 -1.12 6.76 9.71
CA TYR A 306 -1.46 6.64 11.14
C TYR A 306 -0.99 5.30 11.73
N GLY A 307 -0.37 4.43 10.93
CA GLY A 307 0.06 3.07 11.32
C GLY A 307 -1.11 2.11 11.50
N ALA A 308 -0.84 0.93 12.08
CA ALA A 308 -1.86 -0.08 12.38
C ALA A 308 -2.91 0.47 13.35
N ARG A 309 -4.20 0.32 13.06
CA ARG A 309 -5.34 0.80 13.87
C ARG A 309 -6.21 -0.36 14.34
N HIS A 310 -7.03 -0.15 15.38
CA HIS A 310 -7.88 -1.21 15.93
C HIS A 310 -9.00 -1.56 14.94
N ARG A 311 -8.85 -2.70 14.24
CA ARG A 311 -9.64 -3.13 13.07
C ARG A 311 -11.17 -3.09 13.27
N GLN A 312 -11.66 -3.31 14.49
CA GLN A 312 -13.09 -3.32 14.84
C GLN A 312 -13.63 -1.97 15.36
N LEU A 313 -12.82 -1.22 16.13
CA LEU A 313 -13.28 -0.05 16.91
C LEU A 313 -13.10 1.28 16.18
N HIS A 314 -12.05 1.43 15.38
CA HIS A 314 -11.77 2.69 14.69
C HIS A 314 -12.56 2.76 13.38
N LEU A 315 -12.95 3.96 12.97
CA LEU A 315 -13.72 4.21 11.76
C LEU A 315 -12.99 5.19 10.85
N TYR A 316 -12.88 4.84 9.56
CA TYR A 316 -12.16 5.58 8.52
C TYR A 316 -12.87 5.40 7.16
N ASP A 317 -12.28 5.97 6.10
CA ASP A 317 -12.64 5.68 4.71
C ASP A 317 -11.89 4.40 4.25
N ALA A 318 -11.91 4.07 2.96
CA ALA A 318 -11.12 2.99 2.38
C ALA A 318 -10.35 3.47 1.14
N PHE A 319 -9.18 2.88 0.88
CA PHE A 319 -8.58 2.90 -0.45
C PHE A 319 -8.78 1.53 -1.09
N CYS A 320 -9.51 1.50 -2.19
CA CYS A 320 -9.82 0.28 -2.92
C CYS A 320 -8.94 0.19 -4.17
N PHE A 321 -8.50 -1.02 -4.53
CA PHE A 321 -7.73 -1.33 -5.71
C PHE A 321 -8.55 -2.20 -6.68
N SER A 322 -8.67 -1.79 -7.94
CA SER A 322 -9.23 -2.63 -9.02
C SER A 322 -8.24 -2.78 -10.16
N SER A 323 -8.47 -3.77 -11.03
CA SER A 323 -7.60 -4.14 -12.16
C SER A 323 -8.45 -4.32 -13.43
N SER A 324 -7.85 -4.76 -14.53
CA SER A 324 -8.50 -4.89 -15.84
C SER A 324 -9.82 -5.68 -15.79
N LEU A 325 -10.83 -5.18 -16.51
CA LEU A 325 -12.14 -5.81 -16.61
C LEU A 325 -12.18 -6.84 -17.74
N ARG A 326 -12.93 -7.94 -17.55
CA ARG A 326 -13.28 -8.87 -18.64
C ARG A 326 -14.32 -8.24 -19.60
N GLY A 327 -15.33 -7.57 -19.05
CA GLY A 327 -16.36 -6.85 -19.80
C GLY A 327 -15.95 -5.45 -20.25
N SER A 328 -16.95 -4.57 -20.43
CA SER A 328 -16.82 -3.16 -20.77
C SER A 328 -17.78 -2.30 -19.92
N VAL A 329 -17.36 -1.08 -19.55
CA VAL A 329 -18.24 -0.06 -18.96
C VAL A 329 -18.53 1.01 -20.00
N TYR A 330 -19.79 1.41 -20.11
CA TYR A 330 -20.25 2.43 -21.06
C TYR A 330 -21.34 3.30 -20.43
N PHE A 331 -21.55 4.50 -20.98
CA PHE A 331 -22.64 5.39 -20.59
C PHE A 331 -23.87 5.11 -21.46
N LEU A 332 -25.00 4.76 -20.84
CA LEU A 332 -26.21 4.38 -21.56
C LEU A 332 -26.87 5.59 -22.24
N GLN A 333 -27.06 5.51 -23.56
CA GLN A 333 -27.66 6.57 -24.36
C GLN A 333 -29.20 6.54 -24.28
N HIS A 334 -29.73 6.81 -23.09
CA HIS A 334 -31.17 6.83 -22.84
C HIS A 334 -31.78 8.23 -23.11
N PRO A 335 -32.94 8.35 -23.80
CA PRO A 335 -33.51 9.64 -24.24
C PRO A 335 -33.98 10.56 -23.11
N LEU A 336 -34.13 10.04 -21.89
CA LEU A 336 -34.47 10.80 -20.68
C LEU A 336 -33.45 10.50 -19.57
N LYS A 337 -33.11 11.50 -18.76
CA LYS A 337 -32.35 11.26 -17.51
C LYS A 337 -33.22 10.47 -16.52
N LEU A 338 -32.59 9.55 -15.78
CA LEU A 338 -33.22 8.48 -15.01
C LEU A 338 -33.00 8.63 -13.50
N ASN A 339 -33.99 8.26 -12.69
CA ASN A 339 -33.84 8.05 -11.26
C ASN A 339 -33.07 6.75 -10.98
N PHE A 340 -32.61 6.52 -9.74
CA PHE A 340 -31.75 5.36 -9.46
C PHE A 340 -32.39 4.00 -9.82
N THR A 341 -33.69 3.83 -9.53
CA THR A 341 -34.40 2.56 -9.83
C THR A 341 -34.73 2.41 -11.32
N GLU A 342 -35.00 3.52 -12.02
CA GLU A 342 -35.11 3.55 -13.48
C GLU A 342 -33.76 3.20 -14.14
N ALA A 343 -32.66 3.72 -13.61
CA ALA A 343 -31.30 3.54 -14.10
C ALA A 343 -30.81 2.09 -14.02
N VAL A 344 -31.03 1.42 -12.88
CA VAL A 344 -30.73 -0.02 -12.73
C VAL A 344 -31.49 -0.83 -13.79
N ARG A 345 -32.81 -0.62 -13.90
CA ARG A 345 -33.66 -1.33 -14.87
C ARG A 345 -33.27 -1.06 -16.32
N ALA A 346 -32.81 0.16 -16.63
CA ALA A 346 -32.38 0.50 -17.99
C ALA A 346 -31.12 -0.29 -18.41
N CYS A 347 -30.16 -0.51 -17.50
CA CYS A 347 -29.05 -1.43 -17.79
C CYS A 347 -29.53 -2.89 -17.94
N GLU A 348 -30.44 -3.37 -17.08
CA GLU A 348 -31.00 -4.73 -17.17
C GLU A 348 -31.73 -4.97 -18.51
N GLN A 349 -32.45 -3.97 -19.01
CA GLN A 349 -33.14 -3.99 -20.30
C GLN A 349 -32.20 -3.95 -21.50
N ASP A 350 -30.99 -3.39 -21.33
CA ASP A 350 -29.90 -3.36 -22.30
C ASP A 350 -29.02 -4.64 -22.26
N GLY A 351 -29.39 -5.63 -21.42
CA GLY A 351 -28.64 -6.89 -21.25
C GLY A 351 -27.40 -6.76 -20.34
N ALA A 352 -27.26 -5.64 -19.63
CA ALA A 352 -26.14 -5.30 -18.78
C ALA A 352 -26.53 -5.19 -17.30
N GLN A 353 -25.58 -4.84 -16.44
CA GLN A 353 -25.81 -4.49 -15.03
C GLN A 353 -25.41 -3.03 -14.80
N ILE A 354 -25.91 -2.39 -13.75
CA ILE A 354 -25.40 -1.06 -13.36
C ILE A 354 -23.92 -1.19 -12.94
N ALA A 355 -23.06 -0.32 -13.47
CA ALA A 355 -21.62 -0.41 -13.26
C ALA A 355 -21.22 -0.14 -11.80
N LYS A 356 -20.25 -0.90 -11.31
CA LYS A 356 -19.64 -0.70 -9.99
C LYS A 356 -18.57 0.39 -10.02
N VAL A 357 -18.20 0.92 -8.86
CA VAL A 357 -17.19 1.98 -8.75
C VAL A 357 -15.82 1.52 -9.25
N GLY A 358 -15.35 0.33 -8.82
CA GLY A 358 -14.06 -0.21 -9.28
C GLY A 358 -14.04 -0.43 -10.80
N GLN A 359 -15.18 -0.81 -11.36
CA GLN A 359 -15.35 -0.98 -12.81
C GLN A 359 -15.24 0.36 -13.55
N LEU A 360 -15.85 1.44 -13.04
CA LEU A 360 -15.70 2.76 -13.67
C LEU A 360 -14.24 3.24 -13.63
N TYR A 361 -13.53 3.07 -12.51
CA TYR A 361 -12.10 3.41 -12.42
C TYR A 361 -11.23 2.55 -13.34
N ALA A 362 -11.48 1.25 -13.44
CA ALA A 362 -10.73 0.36 -14.32
C ALA A 362 -10.97 0.67 -15.82
N ALA A 363 -12.22 0.96 -16.21
CA ALA A 363 -12.55 1.37 -17.57
C ALA A 363 -11.92 2.74 -17.93
N TRP A 364 -11.91 3.68 -16.99
CA TRP A 364 -11.18 4.95 -17.15
C TRP A 364 -9.67 4.71 -17.35
N ARG A 365 -9.00 3.97 -16.44
CA ARG A 365 -7.54 3.79 -16.44
C ARG A 365 -7.02 2.91 -17.59
N PHE A 366 -7.79 1.91 -18.04
CA PHE A 366 -7.33 0.88 -18.99
C PHE A 366 -8.08 0.84 -20.32
N MET A 367 -9.28 1.42 -20.42
CA MET A 367 -10.05 1.50 -21.68
C MET A 367 -10.18 2.93 -22.19
N GLY A 368 -9.63 3.93 -21.47
CA GLY A 368 -9.71 5.33 -21.84
C GLY A 368 -11.12 5.92 -21.76
N LEU A 369 -12.01 5.31 -20.96
CA LEU A 369 -13.40 5.76 -20.84
C LEU A 369 -13.46 7.22 -20.38
N ASP A 370 -14.09 8.06 -21.21
CA ASP A 370 -14.22 9.49 -21.01
C ASP A 370 -15.66 9.92 -21.31
N GLN A 371 -16.33 10.51 -20.32
CA GLN A 371 -17.70 11.01 -20.42
C GLN A 371 -17.89 12.17 -19.44
N CYS A 372 -18.40 13.30 -19.92
CA CYS A 372 -18.63 14.52 -19.14
C CYS A 372 -20.05 14.61 -18.54
N ASP A 373 -20.71 13.45 -18.38
CA ASP A 373 -22.06 13.33 -17.79
C ASP A 373 -22.02 12.57 -16.47
N ALA A 374 -22.62 13.15 -15.44
CA ALA A 374 -22.92 12.44 -14.20
C ALA A 374 -23.89 11.27 -14.46
N GLY A 375 -23.49 10.08 -14.05
CA GLY A 375 -24.31 8.87 -14.13
C GLY A 375 -24.30 8.07 -12.83
N TRP A 376 -25.40 7.37 -12.58
CA TRP A 376 -25.54 6.44 -11.46
C TRP A 376 -24.58 5.26 -11.58
N LEU A 377 -24.10 4.81 -10.41
CA LEU A 377 -23.34 3.57 -10.20
C LEU A 377 -24.03 2.69 -9.13
N ALA A 378 -23.61 1.43 -9.04
CA ALA A 378 -24.17 0.42 -8.14
C ALA A 378 -24.17 0.80 -6.64
N ASP A 379 -23.27 1.67 -6.19
CA ASP A 379 -23.23 2.19 -4.81
C ASP A 379 -24.28 3.30 -4.52
N GLY A 380 -25.03 3.73 -5.54
CA GLY A 380 -25.93 4.88 -5.46
C GLY A 380 -25.19 6.23 -5.49
N SER A 381 -23.91 6.26 -5.83
CA SER A 381 -23.19 7.51 -6.10
C SER A 381 -23.42 7.99 -7.53
N LEU A 382 -23.19 9.28 -7.74
CA LEU A 382 -22.96 9.84 -9.07
C LEU A 382 -21.48 10.07 -9.30
N ARG A 383 -20.98 9.56 -10.43
CA ARG A 383 -19.60 9.77 -10.89
C ARG A 383 -19.56 10.03 -12.39
N TYR A 384 -18.42 10.50 -12.88
CA TYR A 384 -18.12 10.62 -14.31
C TYR A 384 -16.59 10.54 -14.55
N PRO A 385 -16.10 9.81 -15.56
CA PRO A 385 -14.69 9.66 -15.84
C PRO A 385 -14.18 10.67 -16.89
N ILE A 386 -13.04 11.31 -16.64
CA ILE A 386 -12.36 12.18 -17.61
C ILE A 386 -10.96 11.64 -17.87
N ALA A 387 -10.71 11.13 -19.07
CA ALA A 387 -9.38 10.73 -19.53
C ALA A 387 -8.66 11.86 -20.27
N VAL A 388 -9.42 12.76 -20.92
CA VAL A 388 -8.90 13.94 -21.64
C VAL A 388 -9.50 15.22 -21.02
N PRO A 389 -8.77 15.90 -20.12
CA PRO A 389 -9.23 17.11 -19.44
C PRO A 389 -9.58 18.24 -20.41
N ARG A 390 -10.70 18.91 -20.15
CA ARG A 390 -11.25 19.95 -21.03
C ARG A 390 -12.18 20.91 -20.26
N PRO A 391 -12.41 22.13 -20.76
CA PRO A 391 -13.29 23.11 -20.10
C PRO A 391 -14.68 22.56 -19.77
N ASN A 392 -15.27 23.05 -18.68
CA ASN A 392 -16.57 22.67 -18.13
C ASN A 392 -16.68 21.23 -17.59
N CYS A 393 -15.69 20.35 -17.80
CA CYS A 393 -15.71 18.96 -17.34
C CYS A 393 -14.94 18.73 -16.01
N GLY A 394 -14.78 19.79 -15.21
CA GLY A 394 -14.06 19.75 -13.93
C GLY A 394 -12.64 20.34 -14.01
N PRO A 395 -11.74 19.97 -13.08
CA PRO A 395 -10.35 20.43 -13.06
C PRO A 395 -9.49 19.95 -14.24
N HIS A 396 -8.24 20.42 -14.31
CA HIS A 396 -7.35 20.20 -15.46
C HIS A 396 -6.62 18.84 -15.47
N GLU A 397 -6.75 18.03 -14.43
CA GLU A 397 -6.16 16.70 -14.34
C GLU A 397 -7.16 15.62 -14.83
N PRO A 398 -6.70 14.48 -15.37
CA PRO A 398 -7.57 13.34 -15.63
C PRO A 398 -8.02 12.68 -14.32
N GLY A 399 -9.16 12.01 -14.32
CA GLY A 399 -9.66 11.29 -13.15
C GLY A 399 -11.16 11.00 -13.21
N VAL A 400 -11.60 10.04 -12.39
CA VAL A 400 -13.03 9.87 -12.08
C VAL A 400 -13.43 10.91 -11.04
N ARG A 401 -14.41 11.75 -11.37
CA ARG A 401 -14.97 12.80 -10.51
C ARG A 401 -16.29 12.31 -9.91
N SER A 402 -16.72 12.86 -8.77
CA SER A 402 -17.95 12.44 -8.08
C SER A 402 -18.74 13.61 -7.49
N PHE A 403 -20.07 13.50 -7.53
CA PHE A 403 -21.02 14.39 -6.86
C PHE A 403 -21.52 13.82 -5.52
N GLY A 404 -20.93 12.72 -5.03
CA GLY A 404 -21.37 12.01 -3.84
C GLY A 404 -22.66 11.22 -4.07
N PHE A 405 -23.54 11.21 -3.07
CA PHE A 405 -24.74 10.38 -3.00
C PHE A 405 -26.00 11.26 -2.89
N PRO A 406 -26.58 11.72 -4.02
CA PRO A 406 -27.81 12.50 -4.02
C PRO A 406 -29.05 11.65 -3.73
N ALA A 407 -30.19 12.31 -3.53
CA ALA A 407 -31.47 11.62 -3.36
C ALA A 407 -31.81 10.79 -4.61
N GLN A 408 -32.16 9.51 -4.42
CA GLN A 408 -32.40 8.53 -5.48
C GLN A 408 -33.54 8.90 -6.46
N SER A 409 -34.39 9.88 -6.11
CA SER A 409 -35.45 10.44 -6.95
C SER A 409 -34.97 11.47 -7.99
N GLN A 410 -33.74 12.00 -7.86
CA GLN A 410 -33.16 12.92 -8.85
C GLN A 410 -32.82 12.17 -10.15
N LYS A 411 -32.76 12.88 -11.28
CA LYS A 411 -32.64 12.26 -12.61
C LYS A 411 -31.29 12.57 -13.28
N TYR A 412 -30.52 11.51 -13.60
CA TYR A 412 -29.16 11.57 -14.13
C TYR A 412 -28.93 10.53 -15.25
N GLY A 413 -27.70 10.41 -15.76
CA GLY A 413 -27.36 9.29 -16.64
C GLY A 413 -27.18 7.97 -15.87
N VAL A 414 -26.70 6.93 -16.54
CA VAL A 414 -26.26 5.68 -15.90
C VAL A 414 -25.07 5.11 -16.64
N TYR A 415 -24.11 4.55 -15.90
CA TYR A 415 -23.06 3.71 -16.47
C TYR A 415 -23.47 2.25 -16.31
N CYS A 416 -23.46 1.51 -17.41
CA CYS A 416 -23.74 0.07 -17.42
C CYS A 416 -22.42 -0.71 -17.63
N TYR A 417 -22.39 -1.94 -17.11
CA TYR A 417 -21.31 -2.90 -17.28
C TYR A 417 -21.87 -4.18 -17.90
N GLY A 418 -21.31 -4.58 -19.05
CA GLY A 418 -21.75 -5.74 -19.83
C GLY A 418 -20.59 -6.58 -20.36
N PRO A 419 -20.89 -7.67 -21.10
CA PRO A 419 -19.90 -8.32 -21.95
C PRO A 419 -19.37 -7.35 -23.02
N ARG A 420 -18.25 -7.71 -23.65
CA ARG A 420 -17.69 -7.00 -24.81
C ARG A 420 -18.22 -7.57 -26.12
#